data_AF-A0A1M6CPI8-F1
#
_entry.id   AF-A0A1M6CPI8-F1
#
_cell.length_a   1.000
_cell.length_b   1.000
_cell.length_c   1.000
_cell.angle_alpha   90.00
_cell.angle_beta   90.00
_cell.angle_gamma   90.00
#
_symmetry.space_group_name_H-M   'P 1'
#
loop_
_entity.id
_entity.type
_entity.pdbx_description
1 polymer ?
#
loop_
_entity_poly.entity_id
_entity_poly.type
_entity_poly.pdbx_seq_one_letter_code
_entity_poly.pdbx_strand_id
1 'polypeptide(L)'
;MTAIYIILGILGIALFFWLGYFLWSSSMEKYDYNIFNLGVIIRGLIAIGCMWFALIMMENTDGSSIVWIVVSVILWLWTFLETAFRANIFIAIFSIVYQLFAVFLIKQAINRVFK
;
A
#
# COMPACT_ATOMS: atom_id res chain seq x y z
N MET A 1 3.61 -30.29 12.65
CA MET A 1 3.26 -29.53 11.42
C MET A 1 2.60 -28.20 11.78
N THR A 2 1.43 -28.18 12.41
CA THR A 2 0.68 -26.95 12.76
C THR A 2 1.50 -25.94 13.59
N ALA A 3 2.23 -26.40 14.61
CA ALA A 3 3.06 -25.52 15.44
C ALA A 3 4.19 -24.81 14.66
N ILE A 4 4.79 -25.49 13.67
CA ILE A 4 5.85 -24.93 12.82
C ILE A 4 5.27 -23.81 11.94
N TYR A 5 4.08 -24.01 11.37
CA TYR A 5 3.41 -22.98 10.58
C TYR A 5 3.06 -21.73 11.40
N ILE A 6 2.64 -21.90 12.66
CA ILE A 6 2.36 -20.78 13.56
C ILE A 6 3.65 -19.99 13.83
N ILE A 7 4.74 -20.67 14.15
CA ILE A 7 6.05 -20.04 14.42
C ILE A 7 6.56 -19.28 13.18
N LEU A 8 6.49 -19.89 11.99
CA LEU A 8 6.87 -19.25 10.74
C LEU A 8 5.98 -18.03 10.42
N GLY A 9 4.68 -18.12 10.70
CA GLY A 9 3.75 -17.00 10.54
C GLY A 9 4.12 -15.81 11.43
N ILE A 10 4.40 -16.06 12.72
CA ILE A 10 4.82 -15.01 13.67
C ILE A 10 6.17 -14.41 13.25
N LEU A 11 7.14 -15.23 12.88
CA LEU A 11 8.45 -14.77 12.38
C LEU A 11 8.30 -13.91 11.12
N GLY A 12 7.43 -14.32 10.18
CA GLY A 12 7.16 -13.55 8.97
C GLY A 12 6.56 -12.18 9.27
N ILE A 13 5.57 -12.12 10.18
CA ILE A 13 4.96 -10.86 10.62
C ILE A 13 5.99 -9.96 11.31
N ALA A 14 6.78 -10.52 12.23
CA ALA A 14 7.82 -9.77 12.94
C ALA A 14 8.86 -9.20 11.97
N LEU A 15 9.33 -10.01 11.01
CA LEU A 15 10.26 -9.60 9.97
C LEU A 15 9.66 -8.49 9.09
N PHE A 16 8.37 -8.60 8.74
CA PHE A 16 7.68 -7.59 7.95
C PHE A 16 7.61 -6.24 8.68
N PHE A 17 7.26 -6.21 9.97
CA PHE A 17 7.27 -4.97 10.76
C PHE A 17 8.68 -4.41 10.94
N TRP A 18 9.66 -5.27 11.21
CA TRP A 18 11.06 -4.86 11.34
C TRP A 18 11.59 -4.23 10.06
N LEU A 19 11.33 -4.84 8.90
CA LEU A 19 11.74 -4.31 7.60
C LEU A 19 11.04 -2.99 7.28
N GLY A 20 9.76 -2.84 7.66
CA GLY A 20 9.00 -1.61 7.45
C GLY A 20 9.57 -0.45 8.27
N TYR A 21 9.87 -0.72 9.55
CA TYR A 21 10.54 0.24 10.41
C TYR A 21 11.94 0.61 9.90
N PHE A 22 12.72 -0.40 9.48
CA PHE A 22 14.07 -0.17 8.94
C PHE A 22 14.05 0.72 7.68
N LEU A 23 13.12 0.48 6.76
CA LEU A 23 12.98 1.28 5.54
C LEU A 23 12.56 2.72 5.87
N TRP A 24 11.65 2.90 6.83
CA TRP A 24 11.25 4.22 7.28
C TRP A 24 12.38 4.98 7.98
N SER A 25 13.10 4.33 8.90
CA SER A 25 14.25 4.94 9.58
C SER A 25 15.33 5.32 8.55
N SER A 26 15.65 4.41 7.63
CA SER A 26 16.62 4.69 6.58
C SER A 26 16.15 5.76 5.60
N SER A 27 14.85 5.91 5.34
CA SER A 27 14.34 6.97 4.45
C SER A 27 14.40 8.34 5.13
N MET A 28 14.07 8.40 6.42
CA MET A 28 14.17 9.62 7.22
C MET A 28 15.63 10.06 7.41
N GLU A 29 16.51 9.14 7.79
CA GLU A 29 17.91 9.49 8.09
C GLU A 29 18.72 9.88 6.85
N LYS A 30 18.52 9.18 5.72
CA LYS A 30 19.36 9.37 4.52
C LYS A 30 18.76 10.32 3.49
N TYR A 31 17.44 10.47 3.48
CA TYR A 31 16.73 11.17 2.41
C TYR A 31 15.77 12.25 2.93
N ASP A 32 15.67 12.46 4.24
CA ASP A 32 14.74 13.40 4.89
C ASP A 32 13.30 13.28 4.35
N TYR A 33 12.90 12.03 4.05
CA TYR A 33 11.63 11.73 3.41
C TYR A 33 10.87 10.70 4.20
N ASN A 34 9.65 11.06 4.60
CA ASN A 34 8.72 10.12 5.22
C ASN A 34 7.97 9.34 4.13
N ILE A 35 8.34 8.06 3.95
CA ILE A 35 7.69 7.13 3.01
C ILE A 35 6.24 6.81 3.39
N PHE A 36 5.84 7.07 4.63
CA PHE A 36 4.47 6.91 5.14
C PHE A 36 3.79 8.25 5.36
N ASN A 37 4.15 9.28 4.58
CA ASN A 37 3.51 10.57 4.68
C ASN A 37 2.00 10.50 4.32
N LEU A 38 1.26 11.49 4.80
CA LEU A 38 -0.18 11.58 4.62
C LEU A 38 -0.60 11.61 3.14
N GLY A 39 0.17 12.29 2.28
CA GLY A 39 -0.12 12.37 0.84
C GLY A 39 0.03 11.03 0.11
N VAL A 40 0.99 10.21 0.53
CA VAL A 40 1.22 8.84 0.06
C VAL A 40 0.06 7.95 0.52
N ILE A 41 -0.35 8.04 1.78
CA ILE A 41 -1.50 7.28 2.33
C ILE A 41 -2.81 7.63 1.58
N ILE A 42 -3.11 8.92 1.42
CA ILE A 42 -4.32 9.38 0.72
C ILE A 42 -4.35 8.85 -0.71
N ARG A 43 -3.24 8.94 -1.46
CA ARG A 43 -3.17 8.41 -2.83
C ARG A 43 -3.36 6.90 -2.88
N GLY A 44 -2.78 6.15 -1.93
CA GLY A 44 -3.01 4.71 -1.82
C GLY A 44 -4.48 4.37 -1.54
N LEU A 45 -5.16 5.14 -0.68
CA LEU A 45 -6.59 4.98 -0.40
C LEU A 45 -7.44 5.25 -1.65
N ILE A 46 -7.16 6.33 -2.38
CA ILE A 46 -7.88 6.66 -3.62
C ILE A 46 -7.64 5.58 -4.68
N ALA A 47 -6.42 5.09 -4.85
CA ALA A 47 -6.09 4.04 -5.81
C ALA A 47 -6.87 2.74 -5.53
N ILE A 48 -6.97 2.36 -4.25
CA ILE A 48 -7.79 1.20 -3.85
C ILE A 48 -9.28 1.47 -3.99
N GLY A 49 -9.75 2.69 -3.72
CA GLY A 49 -11.10 3.12 -4.02
C GLY A 49 -11.43 2.95 -5.50
N CYS A 50 -10.54 3.37 -6.39
CA CYS A 50 -10.66 3.16 -7.84
C CYS A 50 -10.72 1.67 -8.19
N MET A 51 -9.85 0.83 -7.61
CA MET A 51 -9.94 -0.64 -7.81
C MET A 51 -11.27 -1.21 -7.32
N TRP A 52 -11.79 -0.74 -6.20
CA TRP A 52 -13.09 -1.17 -5.68
C TRP A 52 -14.23 -0.80 -6.63
N PHE A 53 -14.25 0.44 -7.15
CA PHE A 53 -15.22 0.85 -8.16
C PHE A 53 -15.07 0.09 -9.48
N ALA A 54 -13.86 -0.25 -9.89
CA ALA A 54 -13.62 -1.08 -11.06
C ALA A 54 -14.29 -2.46 -10.94
N LEU A 55 -14.21 -3.08 -9.75
CA LEU A 55 -14.85 -4.37 -9.47
C LEU A 55 -16.38 -4.28 -9.46
N ILE A 56 -16.94 -3.19 -8.91
CA ILE A 56 -18.40 -2.97 -8.92
C ILE A 56 -18.91 -2.78 -10.36
N MET A 57 -18.16 -2.06 -11.18
CA MET A 57 -18.55 -1.71 -12.55
C MET A 57 -18.14 -2.78 -13.57
N MET A 58 -17.65 -3.94 -13.13
CA MET A 58 -17.10 -4.97 -14.00
C MET A 58 -18.17 -5.61 -14.91
N GLU A 59 -19.43 -5.61 -14.48
CA GLU A 59 -20.57 -6.12 -15.24
C GLU A 59 -21.12 -5.11 -16.27
N ASN A 60 -20.68 -3.84 -16.21
CA ASN A 60 -21.11 -2.82 -17.17
C ASN A 60 -20.27 -2.91 -18.45
N THR A 61 -20.94 -3.06 -19.59
CA THR A 61 -20.31 -3.19 -20.91
C THR A 61 -19.70 -1.88 -21.45
N ASP A 62 -19.88 -0.76 -20.75
CA ASP A 62 -19.52 0.59 -21.20
C ASP A 62 -18.02 0.92 -21.06
N GLY A 63 -17.19 -0.04 -20.63
CA GLY A 63 -15.75 0.14 -20.44
C GLY A 63 -15.36 0.98 -19.21
N SER A 64 -16.33 1.34 -18.37
CA SER A 64 -16.12 2.14 -17.15
C SER A 64 -15.18 1.46 -16.15
N SER A 65 -15.22 0.13 -16.04
CA SER A 65 -14.28 -0.66 -15.20
C SER A 65 -12.82 -0.44 -15.59
N ILE A 66 -12.51 -0.36 -16.88
CA ILE A 66 -11.16 -0.15 -17.40
C ILE A 66 -10.63 1.23 -16.99
N VAL A 67 -11.47 2.28 -17.07
CA VAL A 67 -11.09 3.64 -16.65
C VAL A 67 -10.67 3.65 -15.19
N TRP A 68 -11.45 3.01 -14.32
CA TRP A 68 -11.13 2.92 -12.89
C TRP A 68 -9.82 2.16 -12.61
N ILE A 69 -9.55 1.07 -13.36
CA ILE A 69 -8.28 0.34 -13.27
C ILE A 69 -7.12 1.23 -13.68
N VAL A 70 -7.23 1.93 -14.82
CA VAL A 70 -6.17 2.81 -15.33
C VAL A 70 -5.87 3.93 -14.33
N VAL A 71 -6.89 4.57 -13.77
CA VAL A 71 -6.72 5.62 -12.75
C VAL A 71 -6.03 5.06 -11.51
N SER A 72 -6.40 3.87 -11.04
CA SER A 72 -5.72 3.20 -9.93
C SER A 72 -4.23 3.00 -10.22
N VAL A 73 -3.89 2.44 -11.39
CA VAL A 73 -2.50 2.20 -11.81
C VAL A 73 -1.71 3.50 -11.85
N ILE A 74 -2.29 4.58 -12.39
CA ILE A 74 -1.64 5.89 -12.43
C ILE A 74 -1.32 6.40 -11.02
N LEU A 75 -2.23 6.24 -10.06
CA LEU A 75 -2.03 6.68 -8.67
C LEU A 75 -0.93 5.86 -7.96
N TRP A 76 -0.86 4.56 -8.22
CA TRP A 76 0.22 3.70 -7.73
C TRP A 76 1.57 4.08 -8.35
N LEU A 77 1.61 4.30 -9.67
CA LEU A 77 2.80 4.75 -10.37
C LEU A 77 3.27 6.12 -9.90
N TRP A 78 2.35 7.06 -9.67
CA TRP A 78 2.70 8.35 -9.09
C TRP A 78 3.41 8.14 -7.76
N THR A 79 2.80 7.35 -6.86
CA THR A 79 3.36 7.13 -5.54
C THR A 79 4.74 6.49 -5.58
N PHE A 80 4.91 5.52 -6.47
CA PHE A 80 6.20 4.91 -6.76
C PHE A 80 7.23 5.94 -7.22
N LEU A 81 6.89 6.73 -8.25
CA LEU A 81 7.79 7.73 -8.82
C LEU A 81 8.20 8.78 -7.80
N GLU A 82 7.26 9.32 -7.03
CA GLU A 82 7.59 10.30 -5.99
C GLU A 82 8.56 9.72 -4.95
N THR A 83 8.30 8.48 -4.50
CA THR A 83 9.18 7.82 -3.53
C THR A 83 10.54 7.49 -4.13
N ALA A 84 10.59 7.10 -5.42
CA ALA A 84 11.82 6.80 -6.13
C ALA A 84 12.69 8.05 -6.34
N PHE A 85 12.07 9.20 -6.65
CA PHE A 85 12.77 10.47 -6.82
C PHE A 85 13.26 11.07 -5.50
N ARG A 86 12.55 10.83 -4.39
CA ARG A 86 12.92 11.40 -3.08
C ARG A 86 13.85 10.51 -2.28
N ALA A 87 13.74 9.19 -2.40
CA ALA A 87 14.54 8.23 -1.65
C ALA A 87 15.40 7.36 -2.59
N ASN A 88 14.95 6.14 -2.88
CA ASN A 88 15.56 5.27 -3.87
C ASN A 88 14.54 4.26 -4.41
N ILE A 89 14.91 3.55 -5.48
CA ILE A 89 14.03 2.59 -6.14
C ILE A 89 13.64 1.41 -5.24
N PHE A 90 14.52 0.94 -4.37
CA PHE A 90 14.24 -0.18 -3.45
C PHE A 90 13.17 0.21 -2.42
N ILE A 91 13.35 1.36 -1.77
CA ILE A 91 12.40 1.96 -0.83
C ILE A 91 11.07 2.21 -1.53
N ALA A 92 11.08 2.66 -2.79
CA ALA A 92 9.85 2.86 -3.56
C ALA A 92 9.07 1.57 -3.83
N ILE A 93 9.75 0.47 -4.18
CA ILE A 93 9.13 -0.85 -4.37
C ILE A 93 8.49 -1.30 -3.04
N PHE A 94 9.25 -1.25 -1.94
CA PHE A 94 8.73 -1.68 -0.65
C PHE A 94 7.60 -0.76 -0.16
N SER A 95 7.67 0.55 -0.43
CA SER A 95 6.62 1.51 -0.08
C SER A 95 5.27 1.12 -0.67
N ILE A 96 5.22 0.65 -1.93
CA ILE A 96 3.98 0.15 -2.53
C ILE A 96 3.43 -1.04 -1.74
N VAL A 97 4.29 -2.00 -1.38
CA VAL A 97 3.89 -3.19 -0.62
C VAL A 97 3.33 -2.81 0.75
N TYR A 98 4.01 -1.90 1.47
CA TYR A 98 3.53 -1.43 2.78
C TYR A 98 2.26 -0.59 2.67
N GLN A 99 2.06 0.17 1.59
CA GLN A 99 0.81 0.90 1.38
C GLN A 99 -0.38 0.00 1.13
N LEU A 100 -0.22 -1.10 0.39
CA LEU A 100 -1.28 -2.10 0.25
C LEU A 100 -1.71 -2.63 1.62
N PHE A 101 -0.73 -2.89 2.50
CA PHE A 101 -0.99 -3.34 3.86
C PHE A 101 -1.62 -2.24 4.73
N ALA A 102 -1.13 -1.01 4.66
CA ALA A 102 -1.66 0.13 5.41
C ALA A 102 -3.13 0.39 5.06
N VAL A 103 -3.47 0.34 3.77
CA VAL A 103 -4.87 0.52 3.34
C VAL A 103 -5.74 -0.64 3.80
N PHE A 104 -5.25 -1.88 3.78
CA PHE A 104 -6.00 -3.01 4.33
C PHE A 104 -6.33 -2.81 5.82
N LEU A 105 -5.35 -2.35 6.60
CA LEU A 105 -5.56 -2.03 8.02
C LEU A 105 -6.54 -0.86 8.21
N ILE A 106 -6.44 0.20 7.41
CA ILE A 106 -7.36 1.34 7.46
C ILE A 106 -8.79 0.88 7.14
N LYS A 107 -8.97 0.05 6.10
CA LYS A 107 -10.28 -0.53 5.76
C LYS A 107 -10.85 -1.35 6.92
N GLN A 108 -10.04 -2.19 7.55
CA GLN A 108 -10.44 -2.97 8.74
C GLN A 108 -10.84 -2.06 9.91
N ALA A 109 -10.07 -0.99 10.16
CA ALA A 109 -10.36 -0.03 11.21
C ALA A 109 -11.68 0.71 10.96
N ILE A 110 -11.90 1.22 9.74
CA ILE A 110 -13.15 1.87 9.33
C ILE A 110 -14.33 0.90 9.54
N ASN A 111 -14.21 -0.34 9.08
CA ASN A 111 -15.27 -1.34 9.25
C ASN A 111 -15.61 -1.67 10.71
N ARG A 112 -14.67 -1.50 11.66
CA ARG A 112 -14.92 -1.69 13.10
C ARG A 112 -15.50 -0.46 13.79
N VAL A 113 -15.29 0.73 13.24
CA VAL A 113 -15.80 1.99 13.83
C VAL A 113 -17.23 2.27 13.38
N PHE A 114 -17.56 1.96 12.12
CA PHE A 114 -18.87 2.22 11.54
C PHE A 114 -19.85 1.04 11.63
N LYS A 115 -19.47 -0.05 12.30
CA LYS A 115 -20.29 -1.26 12.49
C LYS A 115 -20.31 -1.63 13.96
#